data_AF-A0A9P4PXP3-F1
#
_entry.id   AF-A0A9P4PXP3-F1
#
_cell.length_a   1.000
_cell.length_b   1.000
_cell.length_c   1.000
_cell.angle_alpha   90.00
_cell.angle_beta   90.00
_cell.angle_gamma   90.00
#
_symmetry.space_group_name_H-M   'P 1'
#
loop_
_entity.id
_entity.type
_entity.pdbx_description
1 polymer ?
#
loop_
_entity_poly.entity_id
_entity_poly.type
_entity_poly.pdbx_seq_one_letter_code
_entity_poly.pdbx_strand_id
1 'polypeptide(L)'
;MSLDSSDQINQSLDDARRNCAANTSRFDAHQGFERRLQIMRSLDAYSHHSKLVREIIITGHRLERRKSSLHAEKEQAPRHTPMRRALRQQIRDLRQEMAMMKDELTQHREKAAEARNTLEALGLSDRDIGMVLRAGANR
;
A
#
# COMPACT_ATOMS: atom_id res chain seq x y z
N MET A 1 -23.59 -61.45 26.52
CA MET A 1 -24.01 -60.07 26.80
C MET A 1 -23.76 -59.27 25.54
N SER A 2 -24.81 -59.08 24.73
CA SER A 2 -24.76 -58.37 23.45
C SER A 2 -24.94 -56.89 23.76
N LEU A 3 -23.91 -56.06 23.57
CA LEU A 3 -24.10 -54.61 23.60
C LEU A 3 -24.88 -54.23 22.34
N ASP A 4 -26.01 -53.56 22.56
CA ASP A 4 -27.03 -53.20 21.59
C ASP A 4 -26.44 -52.44 20.40
N SER A 5 -26.86 -52.81 19.18
CA SER A 5 -26.53 -52.07 17.94
C SER A 5 -26.81 -50.57 18.05
N SER A 6 -27.77 -50.17 18.89
CA SER A 6 -28.08 -48.77 19.19
C SER A 6 -26.93 -48.01 19.86
N ASP A 7 -26.17 -48.64 20.75
CA ASP A 7 -25.05 -47.99 21.44
C ASP A 7 -23.87 -47.76 20.48
N GLN A 8 -23.60 -48.73 19.58
CA GLN A 8 -22.59 -48.56 18.53
C GLN A 8 -22.95 -47.46 17.53
N ILE A 9 -24.24 -47.33 17.18
CA ILE A 9 -24.74 -46.28 16.29
C ILE A 9 -24.60 -44.90 16.97
N ASN A 10 -24.98 -44.79 18.24
CA ASN A 10 -24.85 -43.54 19.00
C ASN A 10 -23.38 -43.10 19.13
N GLN A 11 -22.48 -44.05 19.38
CA GLN A 11 -21.05 -43.78 19.51
C GLN A 11 -20.42 -43.34 18.18
N SER A 12 -20.81 -43.96 17.06
CA SER A 12 -20.40 -43.54 15.71
C SER A 12 -20.90 -42.13 15.34
N LEU A 13 -22.14 -41.79 15.72
CA LEU A 13 -22.71 -40.45 15.53
C LEU A 13 -21.97 -39.38 16.35
N ASP A 14 -21.61 -39.69 17.59
CA ASP A 14 -20.87 -38.75 18.45
C ASP A 14 -19.41 -38.56 17.99
N ASP A 15 -18.79 -39.57 17.41
CA ASP A 15 -17.47 -39.45 16.76
C ASP A 15 -17.56 -38.63 15.47
N ALA A 16 -18.61 -38.82 14.65
CA ALA A 16 -18.85 -38.01 13.46
C ALA A 16 -19.09 -36.53 13.79
N ARG A 17 -19.86 -36.24 14.86
CA ARG A 17 -20.09 -34.88 15.37
C ARG A 17 -18.81 -34.22 15.86
N ARG A 18 -17.98 -34.95 16.61
CA ARG A 18 -16.67 -34.45 17.09
C ARG A 18 -15.71 -34.16 15.93
N ASN A 19 -15.66 -35.04 14.92
CA ASN A 19 -14.86 -34.81 13.72
C ASN A 19 -15.36 -33.63 12.89
N CYS A 20 -16.68 -33.48 12.75
CA CYS A 20 -17.28 -32.33 12.06
C CYS A 20 -16.92 -31.01 12.77
N ALA A 21 -17.11 -30.94 14.10
CA ALA A 21 -16.75 -29.76 14.89
C ALA A 21 -15.24 -29.43 14.84
N ALA A 22 -14.38 -30.44 14.89
CA ALA A 22 -12.93 -30.26 14.75
C ALA A 22 -12.54 -29.74 13.36
N ASN A 23 -13.21 -30.22 12.30
CA ASN A 23 -12.98 -29.76 10.94
C ASN A 23 -13.48 -28.32 10.72
N THR A 24 -14.63 -27.95 11.29
CA THR A 24 -15.13 -26.56 11.28
C THR A 24 -14.16 -25.62 12.01
N SER A 25 -13.69 -25.99 13.20
CA SER A 25 -12.71 -25.20 13.98
C SER A 25 -11.38 -25.02 13.23
N ARG A 26 -10.87 -26.06 12.57
CA ARG A 26 -9.67 -25.97 11.72
C ARG A 26 -9.88 -25.05 10.52
N PHE A 27 -11.04 -25.14 9.89
CA PHE A 27 -11.40 -24.29 8.75
C PHE A 27 -11.51 -22.82 9.16
N ASP A 28 -12.17 -22.52 10.29
CA ASP A 28 -12.28 -21.16 10.83
C ASP A 28 -10.90 -20.60 11.25
N ALA A 29 -10.03 -21.43 11.82
CA ALA A 29 -8.66 -21.06 12.15
C ALA A 29 -7.83 -20.75 10.90
N HIS A 30 -7.99 -21.54 9.83
CA HIS A 30 -7.34 -21.30 8.54
C HIS A 30 -7.86 -20.00 7.89
N GLN A 31 -9.17 -19.76 7.88
CA GLN A 31 -9.73 -18.50 7.38
C GLN A 31 -9.23 -17.29 8.20
N GLY A 32 -9.13 -17.43 9.52
CA GLY A 32 -8.57 -16.40 10.39
C GLY A 32 -7.08 -16.13 10.10
N PHE A 33 -6.30 -17.16 9.78
CA PHE A 33 -4.89 -17.01 9.39
C PHE A 33 -4.72 -16.31 8.05
N GLU A 34 -5.45 -16.75 7.01
CA GLU A 34 -5.42 -16.12 5.68
C GLU A 34 -5.85 -14.65 5.74
N ARG A 35 -6.92 -14.35 6.49
CA ARG A 35 -7.36 -12.96 6.69
C ARG A 35 -6.28 -12.10 7.33
N ARG A 36 -5.59 -12.60 8.36
CA ARG A 36 -4.48 -11.89 9.02
C ARG A 36 -3.29 -11.68 8.08
N LEU A 37 -2.94 -12.69 7.28
CA LEU A 37 -1.89 -12.55 6.26
C LEU A 37 -2.24 -11.48 5.23
N GLN A 38 -3.49 -11.47 4.74
CA GLN A 38 -3.95 -10.49 3.79
C GLN A 38 -3.91 -9.07 4.37
N ILE A 39 -4.35 -8.89 5.63
CA ILE A 39 -4.26 -7.61 6.35
C ILE A 39 -2.80 -7.12 6.41
N MET A 40 -1.85 -7.98 6.81
CA MET A 40 -0.44 -7.59 6.88
C MET A 40 0.11 -7.17 5.52
N ARG A 41 -0.13 -7.95 4.46
CA ARG A 41 0.33 -7.62 3.10
C ARG A 41 -0.25 -6.29 2.60
N SER A 42 -1.54 -6.05 2.84
CA SER A 42 -2.19 -4.81 2.44
C SER A 42 -1.70 -3.60 3.25
N LEU A 43 -1.40 -3.78 4.54
CA LEU A 43 -0.78 -2.74 5.37
C LEU A 43 0.62 -2.39 4.88
N ASP A 44 1.44 -3.38 4.53
CA ASP A 44 2.78 -3.17 3.99
C ASP A 44 2.73 -2.43 2.65
N ALA A 45 1.84 -2.86 1.75
CA ALA A 45 1.63 -2.20 0.45
C ALA A 45 1.16 -0.74 0.63
N TYR A 46 0.18 -0.50 1.51
CA TYR A 46 -0.32 0.83 1.80
C TYR A 46 0.77 1.73 2.39
N SER A 47 1.54 1.22 3.35
CA SER A 47 2.66 1.92 3.99
C SER A 47 3.72 2.30 2.97
N HIS A 48 4.14 1.36 2.12
CA HIS A 48 5.15 1.55 1.10
C HIS A 48 4.73 2.63 0.08
N HIS A 49 3.55 2.50 -0.51
CA HIS A 49 3.07 3.47 -1.50
C HIS A 49 2.80 4.85 -0.89
N SER A 50 2.32 4.92 0.35
CA SER A 50 2.15 6.20 1.07
C SER A 50 3.50 6.89 1.39
N LYS A 51 4.59 6.14 1.56
CA LYS A 51 5.94 6.72 1.67
C LYS A 51 6.41 7.28 0.33
N LEU A 52 6.30 6.51 -0.74
CA LEU A 52 6.69 6.95 -2.09
C LEU A 52 5.91 8.18 -2.55
N VAL A 53 4.58 8.22 -2.31
CA VAL A 53 3.76 9.41 -2.60
C VAL A 53 4.31 10.66 -1.90
N ARG A 54 4.71 10.54 -0.62
CA ARG A 54 5.30 11.68 0.13
C ARG A 54 6.64 12.10 -0.44
N GLU A 55 7.51 11.15 -0.77
CA GLU A 55 8.82 11.42 -1.35
C GLU A 55 8.71 12.11 -2.71
N ILE A 56 7.83 11.63 -3.59
CA ILE A 56 7.59 12.22 -4.91
C ILE A 56 7.07 13.66 -4.76
N ILE A 57 6.15 13.92 -3.81
CA ILE A 57 5.66 15.28 -3.55
C ILE A 57 6.80 16.20 -3.08
N ILE A 58 7.64 15.74 -2.15
CA ILE A 58 8.78 16.52 -1.64
C ILE A 58 9.78 16.82 -2.76
N THR A 59 10.11 15.83 -3.57
CA THR A 59 11.03 15.95 -4.70
C THR A 59 10.44 16.87 -5.78
N GLY A 60 9.15 16.74 -6.09
CA GLY A 60 8.42 17.64 -6.98
C GLY A 60 8.51 19.11 -6.54
N HIS A 61 8.31 19.41 -5.25
CA HIS A 61 8.47 20.77 -4.73
C HIS A 61 9.92 21.29 -4.81
N ARG A 62 10.93 20.42 -4.69
CA ARG A 62 12.33 20.82 -4.88
C ARG A 62 12.62 21.16 -6.35
N LEU A 63 12.10 20.36 -7.28
CA LEU A 63 12.28 20.58 -8.72
C LEU A 63 11.54 21.83 -9.21
N GLU A 64 10.35 22.11 -8.69
CA GLU A 64 9.64 23.36 -8.98
C GLU A 64 10.40 24.61 -8.50
N ARG A 65 11.02 24.55 -7.32
CA ARG A 65 11.92 25.62 -6.85
C ARG A 65 13.13 25.78 -7.77
N ARG A 66 13.78 24.69 -8.15
CA ARG A 66 14.93 24.71 -9.07
C ARG A 66 14.56 25.29 -10.44
N LYS A 67 13.41 24.88 -10.99
CA LYS A 67 12.88 25.41 -12.25
C LYS A 67 12.66 26.92 -12.18
N SER A 68 12.11 27.41 -11.06
CA SER A 68 11.88 28.85 -10.83
C SER A 68 13.19 29.63 -10.77
N SER A 69 14.21 29.11 -10.07
CA SER A 69 15.54 29.72 -10.04
C SER A 69 16.19 29.79 -11.43
N LEU A 70 16.13 28.71 -12.21
CA LEU A 70 16.65 28.70 -13.59
C LEU A 70 15.89 29.67 -14.50
N HIS A 71 14.59 29.83 -14.29
CA HIS A 71 13.82 30.84 -15.01
C HIS A 71 14.33 32.25 -14.71
N ALA A 72 14.58 32.58 -13.43
CA ALA A 72 15.13 33.87 -13.04
C ALA A 72 16.54 34.10 -13.64
N GLU A 73 17.42 33.10 -13.57
CA GLU A 73 18.76 33.14 -14.16
C GLU A 73 18.71 33.36 -15.68
N LYS A 74 17.78 32.69 -16.37
CA LYS A 74 17.57 32.81 -17.82
C LYS A 74 17.01 34.18 -18.22
N GLU A 75 16.29 34.88 -17.34
CA GLU A 75 15.85 36.27 -17.58
C GLU A 75 17.00 37.27 -17.38
N GLN A 76 17.95 37.00 -16.49
CA GLN A 76 19.15 37.83 -16.30
C GLN A 76 20.21 37.58 -17.38
N ALA A 77 20.22 36.39 -18.00
CA ALA A 77 21.18 36.02 -19.03
C ALA A 77 21.02 36.84 -20.34
N PRO A 78 22.12 37.33 -20.95
CA PRO A 78 22.05 38.06 -22.21
C PRO A 78 21.40 37.24 -23.33
N ARG A 79 20.63 37.92 -24.19
CA ARG A 79 19.90 37.27 -25.28
C ARG A 79 20.89 36.67 -26.30
N HIS A 80 20.51 35.55 -26.92
CA HIS A 80 21.29 34.84 -27.95
C HIS A 80 22.65 34.26 -27.51
N THR A 81 22.88 34.08 -26.21
CA THR A 81 24.10 33.45 -25.69
C THR A 81 23.99 31.92 -25.59
N PRO A 82 25.12 31.19 -25.68
CA PRO A 82 25.19 29.76 -25.35
C PRO A 82 24.64 29.45 -23.95
N MET A 83 24.93 30.32 -22.97
CA MET A 83 24.42 30.21 -21.59
C MET A 83 22.89 30.20 -21.55
N ARG A 84 22.22 31.13 -22.23
CA ARG A 84 20.76 31.18 -22.27
C ARG A 84 20.15 29.97 -22.99
N ARG A 85 20.85 29.39 -23.99
CA ARG A 85 20.44 28.13 -24.63
C ARG A 85 20.55 26.95 -23.66
N ALA A 86 21.63 26.86 -22.89
CA ALA A 86 21.81 25.82 -21.86
C ALA A 86 20.73 25.90 -20.77
N LEU A 87 20.41 27.10 -20.26
CA LEU A 87 19.34 27.29 -19.27
C LEU A 87 17.96 26.88 -19.82
N ARG A 88 17.66 27.19 -21.09
CA ARG A 88 16.43 26.71 -21.73
C ARG A 88 16.38 25.19 -21.83
N GLN A 89 17.52 24.54 -22.09
CA GLN A 89 17.58 23.08 -22.13
C GLN A 89 17.31 22.49 -20.74
N GLN A 90 18.00 22.95 -19.70
CA GLN A 90 17.79 22.47 -18.33
C GLN A 90 16.34 22.66 -17.86
N ILE A 91 15.69 23.78 -18.21
CA ILE A 91 14.27 23.99 -17.90
C ILE A 91 13.38 22.98 -18.63
N ARG A 92 13.71 22.61 -19.88
CA ARG A 92 12.96 21.57 -20.63
C ARG A 92 13.15 20.20 -19.99
N ASP A 93 14.37 19.85 -19.63
CA ASP A 93 14.70 18.56 -19.01
C ASP A 93 13.96 18.42 -17.66
N LEU A 94 13.98 19.47 -16.82
CA LEU A 94 13.21 19.48 -15.56
C LEU A 94 11.70 19.34 -15.78
N ARG A 95 11.15 19.91 -16.84
CA ARG A 95 9.72 19.73 -17.16
C ARG A 95 9.40 18.28 -17.52
N GLN A 96 10.29 17.60 -18.23
CA GLN A 96 10.13 16.18 -18.55
C GLN A 96 10.25 15.32 -17.28
N GLU A 97 11.25 15.57 -16.45
CA GLU A 97 11.42 14.89 -15.15
C GLU A 97 10.19 15.04 -14.26
N MET A 98 9.65 16.26 -14.14
CA MET A 98 8.41 16.50 -13.39
C MET A 98 7.17 15.84 -14.00
N ALA A 99 7.10 15.71 -15.33
CA ALA A 99 6.01 15.00 -15.97
C ALA A 99 6.03 13.51 -15.61
N MET A 100 7.21 12.88 -15.69
CA MET A 100 7.38 11.47 -15.30
C MET A 100 7.03 11.24 -13.82
N MET A 101 7.51 12.10 -12.93
CA MET A 101 7.16 12.01 -11.50
C MET A 101 5.66 12.19 -11.24
N LYS A 102 4.94 12.99 -12.05
CA LYS A 102 3.50 13.15 -11.90
C LYS A 102 2.76 11.84 -12.24
N ASP A 103 3.24 11.12 -13.25
CA ASP A 103 2.70 9.82 -13.60
C ASP A 103 2.99 8.79 -12.50
N GLU A 104 4.23 8.75 -11.99
CA GLU A 104 4.60 7.92 -10.83
C GLU A 104 3.76 8.23 -9.58
N LEU A 105 3.54 9.52 -9.30
CA LEU A 105 2.69 9.97 -8.19
C LEU A 105 1.27 9.43 -8.33
N THR A 106 0.73 9.44 -9.55
CA THR A 106 -0.62 8.96 -9.84
C THR A 106 -0.70 7.45 -9.61
N GLN A 107 0.25 6.68 -10.14
CA GLN A 107 0.31 5.23 -9.96
C GLN A 107 0.44 4.84 -8.48
N HIS A 108 1.30 5.51 -7.72
CA HIS A 108 1.46 5.18 -6.30
C HIS A 108 0.26 5.61 -5.45
N ARG A 109 -0.47 6.67 -5.84
CA ARG A 109 -1.74 7.02 -5.20
C ARG A 109 -2.81 5.97 -5.45
N GLU A 110 -2.91 5.47 -6.67
CA GLU A 110 -3.86 4.40 -7.04
C GLU A 110 -3.55 3.12 -6.26
N LYS A 111 -2.30 2.66 -6.25
CA LYS A 111 -1.90 1.46 -5.48
C LYS A 111 -2.11 1.63 -3.97
N ALA A 112 -1.86 2.82 -3.42
CA ALA A 112 -2.18 3.11 -2.03
C ALA A 112 -3.71 3.06 -1.80
N ALA A 113 -4.51 3.60 -2.71
CA ALA A 113 -5.97 3.54 -2.60
C ALA A 113 -6.50 2.10 -2.69
N GLU A 114 -5.96 1.27 -3.59
CA GLU A 114 -6.32 -0.15 -3.71
C GLU A 114 -6.00 -0.92 -2.42
N ALA A 115 -4.80 -0.73 -1.87
CA ALA A 115 -4.40 -1.36 -0.62
C ALA A 115 -5.30 -0.90 0.54
N ARG A 116 -5.65 0.39 0.59
CA ARG A 116 -6.58 0.93 1.58
C ARG A 116 -7.98 0.32 1.45
N ASN A 117 -8.55 0.29 0.25
CA ASN A 117 -9.86 -0.30 0.00
C ASN A 117 -9.89 -1.78 0.41
N THR A 118 -8.79 -2.51 0.19
CA THR A 118 -8.66 -3.89 0.67
C THR A 118 -8.70 -3.96 2.19
N LEU A 119 -8.01 -3.07 2.90
CA LEU A 119 -8.03 -3.02 4.36
C LEU A 119 -9.42 -2.67 4.92
N GLU A 120 -10.11 -1.74 4.28
CA GLU A 120 -11.49 -1.37 4.63
C GLU A 120 -12.46 -2.53 4.39
N ALA A 121 -12.34 -3.24 3.27
CA ALA A 121 -13.11 -4.45 2.99
C ALA A 121 -12.84 -5.58 4.01
N LEU A 122 -11.63 -5.62 4.57
CA LEU A 122 -11.24 -6.52 5.65
C LEU A 122 -11.65 -6.00 7.04
N GLY A 123 -12.36 -4.87 7.13
CA GLY A 123 -12.96 -4.33 8.34
C GLY A 123 -12.03 -3.46 9.18
N LEU A 124 -10.90 -3.00 8.65
CA LEU A 124 -10.05 -2.02 9.35
C LEU A 124 -10.57 -0.61 9.09
N SER A 125 -10.68 0.19 10.15
CA SER A 125 -10.99 1.61 10.03
C SER A 125 -9.72 2.43 9.74
N ASP A 126 -9.90 3.66 9.25
CA ASP A 126 -8.81 4.65 9.12
C ASP A 126 -8.02 4.84 10.42
N ARG A 127 -8.70 4.74 11.58
CA ARG A 127 -8.07 4.83 12.89
C ARG A 127 -7.11 3.66 13.12
N ASP A 128 -7.53 2.45 12.79
CA ASP A 128 -6.75 1.22 12.98
C ASP A 128 -5.53 1.22 12.06
N ILE A 129 -5.73 1.55 10.77
CA ILE A 129 -4.66 1.71 9.79
C ILE A 129 -3.66 2.77 10.30
N GLY A 130 -4.16 3.92 10.75
CA GLY A 130 -3.32 4.98 11.30
C GLY A 130 -2.52 4.58 12.55
N MET A 131 -3.10 3.77 13.44
CA MET A 131 -2.39 3.26 14.62
C MET A 131 -1.25 2.33 14.24
N VAL A 132 -1.48 1.40 13.30
CA VAL A 132 -0.46 0.45 12.86
C VAL A 132 0.70 1.15 12.17
N LEU A 133 0.41 2.12 11.29
CA LEU A 133 1.45 2.88 10.59
C LEU A 133 2.30 3.73 11.52
N ARG A 134 1.72 4.28 12.59
CA ARG A 134 2.48 5.02 13.62
C ARG A 134 3.33 4.10 14.48
N ALA A 135 2.81 2.92 14.86
CA ALA A 135 3.56 1.95 15.65
C ALA A 135 4.78 1.40 14.90
N GLY A 136 4.69 1.26 13.57
CA GLY A 136 5.80 0.85 12.72
C GLY A 136 6.84 1.94 12.42
N ALA A 137 6.58 3.21 12.75
CA ALA A 137 7.50 4.33 12.50
C ALA A 137 8.48 4.60 13.66
N ASN A 138 8.26 3.98 14.83
CA ASN A 138 9.07 4.14 16.04
C ASN A 138 10.01 2.95 16.31
N ARG A 139 10.24 2.08 15.32
CA ARG A 139 11.24 1.00 15.33
C ARG A 139 12.30 1.30 14.30
#